data_AF-H9FLM5-F1
#
_entry.id   AF-H9FLM5-F1
#
_cell.length_a   1.000
_cell.length_b   1.000
_cell.length_c   1.000
_cell.angle_alpha   90.00
_cell.angle_beta   90.00
_cell.angle_gamma   90.00
#
_symmetry.space_group_name_H-M   'P 1'
#
loop_
_entity.id
_entity.type
_entity.pdbx_description
1 polymer ?
#
loop_
_entity_poly.entity_id
_entity_poly.type
_entity_poly.pdbx_seq_one_letter_code
_entity_poly.pdbx_strand_id
1 'polypeptide(L)' 'TRSPAAEQLQDILGEEDEAPNPTLFTEMDTLQHDGDQMEWKESARWIKFEEKVEEGGERWSKPHVSTLSLH' A
#
# COMPACT_ATOMS: atom_id res chain seq x y z
N THR A 1 -13.72 -11.19 16.26
CA THR A 1 -14.83 -11.43 15.32
C THR A 1 -15.33 -10.08 14.84
N ARG A 2 -15.67 -9.92 13.56
CA ARG A 2 -16.27 -8.67 13.05
C ARG A 2 -17.63 -8.46 13.70
N SER A 3 -18.06 -7.20 13.83
CA SER A 3 -19.39 -6.88 14.36
C SER A 3 -20.45 -7.08 13.27
N PRO A 4 -21.70 -7.41 13.65
CA PRO A 4 -22.81 -7.54 12.69
C PRO A 4 -23.03 -6.29 11.82
N ALA A 5 -22.77 -5.10 12.39
CA ALA A 5 -22.85 -3.85 11.64
C ALA A 5 -21.78 -3.73 10.55
N ALA A 6 -20.58 -4.27 10.76
CA ALA A 6 -19.51 -4.24 9.76
C ALA A 6 -19.77 -5.20 8.60
N GLU A 7 -20.46 -6.31 8.84
CA GLU A 7 -20.91 -7.24 7.80
C GLU A 7 -22.00 -6.59 6.94
N GLN A 8 -23.02 -6.00 7.58
CA GLN A 8 -24.10 -5.31 6.88
C GLN A 8 -23.60 -4.16 5.97
N LEU A 9 -22.57 -3.41 6.39
CA LEU A 9 -21.99 -2.37 5.54
C LEU A 9 -21.24 -2.93 4.33
N GLN A 10 -20.65 -4.12 4.43
CA GLN A 10 -19.98 -4.75 3.28
C GLN A 10 -20.98 -5.30 2.28
N ASP A 11 -22.11 -5.82 2.75
CA ASP A 11 -23.18 -6.27 1.85
C ASP A 11 -23.80 -5.08 1.11
N ILE A 12 -24.02 -3.95 1.80
CA ILE A 12 -24.59 -2.73 1.18
C ILE A 12 -23.63 -2.09 0.16
N LEU A 13 -22.31 -2.14 0.41
CA LEU A 13 -21.30 -1.50 -0.44
C LEU A 13 -20.63 -2.46 -1.44
N GLY A 14 -20.80 -3.77 -1.26
CA GLY A 14 -20.05 -4.82 -1.96
C GLY A 14 -20.72 -5.34 -3.23
N GLU A 15 -21.96 -4.92 -3.52
CA GLU A 15 -22.68 -5.27 -4.74
C GLU A 15 -22.49 -4.21 -5.83
N GLU A 16 -21.27 -4.07 -6.34
CA GLU A 16 -21.03 -3.55 -7.70
C GLU A 16 -20.47 -4.71 -8.55
N ASP A 17 -21.39 -5.59 -8.94
CA ASP A 17 -21.18 -6.61 -9.97
C ASP A 17 -20.97 -5.90 -11.32
N GLU A 18 -19.79 -6.06 -11.93
CA GLU A 18 -19.63 -6.45 -13.36
C GLU A 18 -18.18 -6.37 -13.90
N ALA A 19 -17.26 -5.67 -13.23
CA ALA A 19 -15.86 -5.60 -13.68
C ALA A 19 -14.91 -6.29 -12.70
N PRO A 20 -13.91 -7.07 -13.18
CA PRO A 20 -12.86 -7.57 -12.31
C PRO A 20 -12.16 -6.39 -11.64
N ASN A 21 -11.95 -6.48 -10.32
CA ASN A 21 -11.19 -5.48 -9.57
C ASN A 21 -9.88 -5.19 -10.31
N PRO A 22 -9.65 -3.94 -10.75
CA PRO A 22 -8.48 -3.62 -11.55
C PRO A 22 -7.22 -3.95 -10.74
N THR A 23 -6.17 -4.36 -11.44
CA THR A 23 -4.86 -4.44 -10.80
C THR A 23 -4.41 -3.01 -10.51
N LEU A 24 -4.35 -2.67 -9.22
CA LEU A 24 -3.88 -1.38 -8.76
C LEU A 24 -2.36 -1.43 -8.62
N PHE A 25 -1.71 -0.40 -9.16
CA PHE A 25 -0.39 0.02 -8.74
C PHE A 25 -0.57 1.05 -7.64
N THR A 26 0.10 0.84 -6.51
CA THR A 26 0.12 1.78 -5.39
C THR A 26 1.56 2.13 -5.08
N GLU A 27 1.83 3.41 -4.87
CA GLU A 27 3.15 3.94 -4.51
C GLU A 27 3.04 4.70 -3.19
N MET A 28 4.08 4.61 -2.36
CA MET A 28 4.18 5.36 -1.11
C MET A 28 5.42 6.25 -1.14
N ASP A 29 5.17 7.55 -1.15
CA ASP A 29 6.21 8.56 -0.96
C ASP A 29 6.32 8.97 0.50
N THR A 30 7.54 9.24 0.93
CA THR A 30 7.84 9.84 2.22
C THR A 30 8.53 11.17 2.00
N LEU A 31 8.14 12.19 2.77
CA LEU A 31 8.79 13.49 2.74
C LEU A 31 10.10 13.40 3.52
N GLN A 32 11.23 13.59 2.83
CA GLN A 32 12.57 13.45 3.39
C GLN A 32 13.39 14.72 3.15
N HIS A 33 14.37 14.96 4.01
CA HIS A 33 15.36 16.02 3.80
C HIS A 33 16.39 15.59 2.74
N ASP A 34 16.68 16.49 1.81
CA ASP A 34 17.86 16.43 0.94
C ASP A 34 18.64 17.75 1.06
N GLY A 35 19.71 17.72 1.86
CA GLY A 35 20.37 18.93 2.33
C GLY A 35 19.41 19.87 3.05
N ASP A 36 19.31 21.11 2.55
CA ASP A 36 18.42 22.16 3.09
C ASP A 36 16.99 22.12 2.51
N GLN A 37 16.70 21.17 1.61
CA GLN A 37 15.42 21.05 0.93
C GLN A 37 14.63 19.84 1.45
N MET A 38 13.32 19.87 1.22
CA MET A 38 12.42 18.75 1.48
C MET A 38 11.89 18.23 0.16
N GLU A 39 11.98 16.93 -0.05
CA GLU A 39 11.50 16.27 -1.25
C GLU A 39 10.73 14.98 -0.93
N TRP A 40 9.74 14.68 -1.76
CA TRP A 40 9.01 13.42 -1.71
C TRP A 40 9.86 12.36 -2.40
N LYS A 41 10.20 11.31 -1.66
CA LYS A 41 10.95 10.15 -2.17
C LYS A 41 10.08 8.91 -2.09
N GLU A 42 10.03 8.19 -3.20
CA GLU A 42 9.45 6.86 -3.25
C GLU A 42 10.14 5.97 -2.21
N SER A 43 9.33 5.28 -1.41
CA SER A 43 9.80 4.45 -0.29
C SER A 43 9.31 3.01 -0.38
N ALA A 44 8.15 2.80 -1.00
CA ALA A 44 7.60 1.48 -1.27
C ALA A 44 6.59 1.51 -2.42
N ARG A 45 6.38 0.37 -3.06
CA ARG A 45 5.39 0.19 -4.13
C ARG A 45 4.74 -1.18 -4.07
N TRP A 46 3.53 -1.26 -4.60
CA TRP A 46 2.72 -2.47 -4.61
C TRP A 46 2.10 -2.75 -5.97
N ILE A 47 2.27 -4.00 -6.40
CA ILE A 47 1.42 -4.66 -7.39
C ILE A 47 1.17 -6.10 -6.92
N LYS A 48 0.14 -6.26 -6.07
CA LYS A 48 -0.14 -7.48 -5.27
C LYS A 48 0.93 -7.82 -4.22
N PHE A 49 2.21 -7.62 -4.52
CA PHE A 49 3.36 -7.75 -3.63
C PHE A 49 3.97 -6.39 -3.34
N GLU A 50 4.60 -6.27 -2.18
CA GLU A 50 5.35 -5.11 -1.71
C GLU A 50 6.81 -5.19 -2.15
N GLU A 51 7.34 -4.07 -2.62
CA GLU A 51 8.78 -3.82 -2.75
C GLU A 51 9.10 -2.52 -1.99
N LYS A 52 10.21 -2.50 -1.26
CA LYS A 52 10.69 -1.33 -0.49
C LYS A 52 12.03 -0.87 -1.03
N VAL A 53 12.28 0.42 -0.94
CA VAL A 53 13.62 0.97 -1.17
C VAL A 53 14.54 0.48 -0.04
N GLU A 54 15.66 -0.12 -0.41
CA GLU A 54 16.69 -0.59 0.53
C GLU A 54 17.52 0.59 1.08
N GLU A 55 18.26 0.33 2.16
CA GLU A 55 19.19 1.30 2.72
C GLU A 55 20.16 1.80 1.64
N GLY A 56 20.30 3.12 1.53
CA GLY A 56 21.12 3.77 0.50
C GLY A 56 20.37 4.17 -0.77
N GLY A 57 19.12 3.74 -0.98
CA GLY A 57 18.27 4.27 -2.04
C GLY A 57 18.51 3.71 -3.45
N GLU A 58 19.51 2.84 -3.62
CA GLU A 58 19.95 2.37 -4.95
C GLU A 58 19.25 1.09 -5.41
N ARG A 59 18.49 0.43 -4.53
CA ARG A 59 17.97 -0.93 -4.76
C ARG A 59 16.58 -1.09 -4.19
N TRP A 60 15.79 -1.91 -4.88
CA TRP A 60 14.52 -2.44 -4.40
C TRP A 60 14.73 -3.79 -3.74
N SER A 61 13.99 -4.05 -2.66
CA SER A 61 13.88 -5.38 -2.09
C SER A 61 13.26 -6.35 -3.10
N LYS A 62 13.40 -7.66 -2.88
CA LYS A 62 12.57 -8.64 -3.60
C LYS A 62 11.08 -8.44 -3.28
N PRO A 63 10.17 -8.74 -4.21
CA PRO A 63 8.74 -8.68 -3.95
C PRO A 63 8.36 -9.65 -2.83
N HIS A 64 7.58 -9.16 -1.86
CA HIS A 64 7.13 -9.94 -0.71
C HIS A 64 5.68 -9.63 -0.34
N VAL A 65 5.06 -10.52 0.45
CA VAL A 65 3.71 -10.27 0.98
C VAL A 65 3.82 -9.28 2.14
N SER A 66 3.06 -8.19 2.07
CA SER A 66 3.07 -7.16 3.11
C SER A 66 2.62 -7.70 4.45
N THR A 67 3.29 -7.30 5.53
CA THR A 67 2.84 -7.54 6.90
C THR A 67 2.63 -6.21 7.61
N LEU A 68 1.45 -6.02 8.21
CA LEU A 68 1.12 -4.81 8.97
C LEU A 68 1.21 -5.09 10.47
N SER A 69 1.80 -4.16 11.22
CA SER A 69 1.84 -4.19 12.67
C SER A 69 0.54 -3.63 13.25
N LEU A 70 -0.03 -4.32 14.24
CA LEU A 70 -1.04 -3.75 15.12
C LEU A 70 -0.33 -2.96 16.24
N HIS A 71 -0.50 -1.65 16.28
CA HIS A 71 0.03 -0.76 17.32
C HIS A 71 -0.94 -0.61 18.49
#